data_AF-A0A960QW58-F1
#
_entry.id   AF-A0A960QW58-F1
#
_cell.length_a   1.000
_cell.length_b   1.000
_cell.length_c   1.000
_cell.angle_alpha   90.00
_cell.angle_beta   90.00
_cell.angle_gamma   90.00
#
_symmetry.space_group_name_H-M   'P 1'
#
loop_
_entity.id
_entity.type
_entity.pdbx_description
1 polymer ?
#
loop_
_entity_poly.entity_id
_entity_poly.type
_entity_poly.pdbx_seq_one_letter_code
_entity_poly.pdbx_strand_id
1 'polypeptide(L)'
;MDSIDGVLLVDKGPDMTSHDVVAVARRSLGIKKIGHCGTLDPMATGLLILVIGRATKIQDLLMAEDKEYVGSLELGVITSTQDADGEVVETKDASAIDEGQIREAFA
;
A
#
# COMPACT_ATOMS: atom_id res chain seq x y z
N MET A 1 -26.48 -8.64 19.87
CA MET A 1 -25.42 -9.12 18.98
C MET A 1 -24.17 -8.41 19.43
N ASP A 2 -23.17 -9.14 19.89
CA ASP A 2 -21.91 -8.54 20.33
C ASP A 2 -21.26 -7.81 19.16
N SER A 3 -20.80 -6.59 19.41
CA SER A 3 -20.11 -5.80 18.38
C SER A 3 -18.77 -6.43 18.07
N ILE A 4 -18.49 -6.71 16.78
CA ILE A 4 -17.18 -7.19 16.34
C ILE A 4 -16.16 -6.06 16.58
N ASP A 5 -15.13 -6.37 17.37
CA ASP A 5 -13.98 -5.52 17.60
C ASP A 5 -12.72 -6.34 17.28
N GLY A 6 -11.81 -5.80 16.47
CA GLY A 6 -10.61 -6.55 16.12
C GLY A 6 -9.82 -5.97 14.95
N VAL A 7 -8.81 -6.74 14.54
CA VAL A 7 -7.96 -6.44 13.39
C VAL A 7 -8.30 -7.42 12.27
N LEU A 8 -8.47 -6.91 11.06
CA LEU A 8 -8.71 -7.70 9.86
C LEU A 8 -7.55 -7.47 8.89
N LEU A 9 -6.82 -8.54 8.58
CA LEU A 9 -5.74 -8.53 7.61
C LEU A 9 -6.36 -8.77 6.23
N VAL A 10 -6.25 -7.80 5.35
CA VAL A 10 -6.78 -7.89 3.98
C VAL A 10 -5.61 -7.98 3.02
N ASP A 11 -5.64 -8.96 2.13
CA ASP A 11 -4.81 -8.94 0.93
C ASP A 11 -5.49 -8.02 -0.10
N LYS A 12 -5.00 -6.78 -0.22
CA LYS A 12 -5.55 -5.76 -1.11
C LYS A 12 -5.23 -6.14 -2.56
N GLY A 13 -6.26 -6.25 -3.39
CA GLY A 13 -6.10 -6.39 -4.84
C GLY A 13 -5.58 -5.11 -5.52
N PRO A 14 -5.15 -5.21 -6.78
CA PRO A 14 -4.80 -4.04 -7.58
C PRO A 14 -6.05 -3.18 -7.86
N ASP A 15 -5.84 -1.96 -8.35
CA ASP A 15 -6.87 -1.02 -8.79
C ASP A 15 -7.87 -0.58 -7.71
N MET A 16 -7.53 -0.80 -6.44
CA MET A 16 -8.34 -0.39 -5.29
C MET A 16 -7.56 0.57 -4.42
N THR A 17 -8.16 1.71 -4.05
CA THR A 17 -7.60 2.53 -2.96
C THR A 17 -7.76 1.79 -1.63
N SER A 18 -6.92 2.10 -0.64
CA SER A 18 -7.16 1.60 0.73
C SER A 18 -8.53 2.01 1.27
N HIS A 19 -9.06 3.15 0.84
CA HIS A 19 -10.39 3.59 1.25
C HIS A 19 -11.51 2.71 0.65
N ASP A 20 -11.36 2.24 -0.58
CA ASP A 20 -12.32 1.32 -1.21
C ASP A 20 -12.41 0.02 -0.42
N VAL A 21 -11.28 -0.51 0.04
CA VAL A 21 -11.24 -1.71 0.89
C VAL A 21 -11.99 -1.46 2.21
N VAL A 22 -11.77 -0.32 2.85
CA VAL A 22 -12.53 0.08 4.05
C VAL A 22 -14.03 0.15 3.75
N ALA A 23 -14.42 0.69 2.59
CA ALA A 23 -15.82 0.79 2.19
C ALA A 23 -16.46 -0.60 1.97
N VAL A 24 -15.73 -1.53 1.35
CA VAL A 24 -16.14 -2.94 1.20
C VAL A 24 -16.31 -3.59 2.58
N ALA A 25 -15.35 -3.43 3.49
CA ALA A 25 -15.42 -3.98 4.83
C ALA A 25 -16.61 -3.42 5.64
N ARG A 26 -16.87 -2.10 5.56
CA ARG A 26 -18.02 -1.46 6.21
C ARG A 26 -19.34 -2.03 5.73
N ARG A 27 -19.49 -2.23 4.41
CA ARG A 27 -20.69 -2.83 3.81
C ARG A 27 -20.86 -4.30 4.23
N SER A 28 -19.78 -5.07 4.19
CA SER A 28 -19.80 -6.51 4.45
C SER A 28 -20.07 -6.85 5.91
N LEU A 29 -19.53 -6.03 6.84
CA LEU A 29 -19.65 -6.26 8.28
C LEU A 29 -20.81 -5.49 8.93
N GLY A 30 -21.40 -4.52 8.23
CA GLY A 30 -22.43 -3.63 8.80
C GLY A 30 -21.90 -2.70 9.89
N ILE A 31 -20.58 -2.48 9.97
CA ILE A 31 -19.92 -1.68 11.01
C ILE A 31 -19.35 -0.42 10.40
N LYS A 32 -19.75 0.75 10.92
CA LYS A 32 -19.27 2.05 10.43
C LYS A 32 -17.85 2.37 10.90
N LYS A 33 -17.51 1.99 12.12
CA LYS A 33 -16.24 2.32 12.77
C LYS A 33 -15.13 1.37 12.31
N ILE A 34 -14.60 1.60 11.12
CA ILE A 34 -13.47 0.88 10.52
C ILE A 34 -12.47 1.92 9.98
N GLY A 35 -11.18 1.69 10.26
CA GLY A 35 -10.03 2.41 9.70
C GLY A 35 -8.98 1.44 9.15
N HIS A 36 -7.91 1.97 8.56
CA HIS A 36 -6.75 1.19 8.09
C HIS A 36 -5.45 1.71 8.73
N CYS A 37 -4.42 0.87 8.80
CA CYS A 37 -3.15 1.18 9.48
C CYS A 37 -2.00 1.49 8.52
N GLY A 38 -2.29 2.24 7.46
CA GLY A 38 -1.33 2.58 6.42
C GLY A 38 -2.00 2.55 5.04
N THR A 39 -1.69 3.52 4.20
CA THR A 39 -2.22 3.56 2.83
C THR A 39 -1.32 2.71 1.94
N LEU A 40 -1.94 1.95 1.04
CA LEU A 40 -1.30 1.33 -0.11
C LEU A 40 -1.80 2.04 -1.36
N ASP A 41 -0.90 2.32 -2.29
CA ASP A 41 -1.25 2.90 -3.58
C ASP A 41 -2.24 2.00 -4.34
N PRO A 42 -3.06 2.56 -5.27
CA PRO A 42 -4.03 1.79 -6.01
C PRO A 42 -3.43 0.55 -6.72
N MET A 43 -2.30 0.72 -7.42
CA MET A 43 -1.59 -0.38 -8.09
C MET A 43 -0.93 -1.39 -7.14
N ALA A 44 -0.59 -0.99 -5.92
CA ALA A 44 0.08 -1.88 -4.96
C ALA A 44 -0.88 -3.01 -4.51
N THR A 45 -0.33 -4.17 -4.18
CA THR A 45 -1.11 -5.29 -3.63
C THR A 45 -0.54 -5.71 -2.28
N GLY A 46 -1.22 -6.63 -1.59
CA GLY A 46 -0.72 -7.20 -0.35
C GLY A 46 -1.37 -6.63 0.91
N LEU A 47 -0.66 -6.70 2.03
CA LEU A 47 -1.25 -6.55 3.35
C LEU A 47 -1.76 -5.13 3.63
N LEU A 48 -3.08 -4.98 3.72
CA LEU A 48 -3.77 -3.82 4.29
C LEU A 48 -4.43 -4.21 5.61
N ILE A 49 -3.92 -3.66 6.71
CA ILE A 49 -4.44 -3.91 8.06
C ILE A 49 -5.64 -2.99 8.32
N LEU A 50 -6.80 -3.58 8.59
CA LEU A 50 -7.99 -2.86 9.01
C LEU A 50 -8.24 -3.02 10.52
N VAL A 51 -8.67 -1.94 11.17
CA VAL A 51 -9.05 -1.90 12.58
C VAL A 51 -10.54 -1.63 12.71
N ILE A 52 -11.25 -2.49 13.47
CA ILE A 52 -12.70 -2.52 13.56
C ILE A 52 -13.12 -2.18 15.00
N GLY A 53 -14.08 -1.27 15.15
CA GLY A 53 -14.72 -0.97 16.43
C GLY A 53 -13.75 -0.36 17.45
N ARG A 54 -13.59 -1.01 18.60
CA ARG A 54 -12.66 -0.59 19.66
C ARG A 54 -11.19 -0.74 19.25
N ALA A 55 -10.86 -1.62 18.31
CA ALA A 55 -9.49 -1.78 17.82
C ALA A 55 -8.96 -0.54 17.09
N THR A 56 -9.82 0.39 16.65
CA THR A 56 -9.32 1.67 16.10
C THR A 56 -8.48 2.47 17.10
N LYS A 57 -8.55 2.16 18.41
CA LYS A 57 -7.71 2.78 19.44
C LYS A 57 -6.24 2.37 19.38
N ILE A 58 -5.92 1.27 18.71
CA ILE A 58 -4.54 0.79 18.54
C ILE A 58 -3.99 1.07 17.12
N GLN A 59 -4.70 1.89 16.33
CA GLN A 59 -4.30 2.19 14.96
C GLN A 59 -2.88 2.77 14.89
N ASP A 60 -2.57 3.74 15.77
CA ASP A 60 -1.28 4.42 15.78
C ASP A 60 -0.12 3.47 16.12
N LEU A 61 -0.37 2.46 16.95
CA LEU A 61 0.62 1.43 17.28
C LEU A 61 0.93 0.58 16.05
N LEU A 62 -0.09 0.09 15.35
CA LEU A 62 0.08 -0.70 14.14
C LEU A 62 0.67 0.12 12.98
N MET A 63 0.36 1.42 12.92
CA MET A 63 0.98 2.34 11.97
C MET A 63 2.45 2.60 12.24
N ALA A 64 2.95 2.37 13.45
CA ALA A 64 4.35 2.57 13.80
C ALA A 64 5.24 1.35 13.52
N GLU A 65 4.65 0.18 13.27
CA GLU A 65 5.40 -1.05 12.96
C GLU A 65 6.18 -0.94 11.64
N ASP A 66 7.19 -1.78 11.46
CA ASP A 66 7.91 -1.85 10.20
C ASP A 66 7.05 -2.46 9.07
N LYS A 67 7.37 -2.11 7.83
CA LYS A 67 6.72 -2.67 6.64
C LYS A 67 7.78 -3.11 5.65
N GLU A 68 7.49 -4.22 4.99
CA GLU A 68 8.33 -4.78 3.94
C GLU A 68 7.56 -4.75 2.62
N TYR A 69 8.25 -4.36 1.56
CA TYR A 69 7.70 -4.27 0.22
C TYR A 69 8.58 -5.05 -0.74
N VAL A 70 7.94 -5.72 -1.69
CA VAL A 70 8.59 -6.32 -2.84
C VAL A 70 8.05 -5.62 -4.07
N GLY A 71 8.94 -5.14 -4.92
CA GLY A 71 8.59 -4.38 -6.11
C GLY A 71 9.65 -4.49 -7.19
N SER A 72 9.36 -3.87 -8.32
CA SER A 72 10.29 -3.73 -9.44
C SER A 72 10.40 -2.26 -9.81
N LEU A 73 11.58 -1.86 -10.27
CA LEU A 73 11.88 -0.52 -10.74
C LEU A 73 12.26 -0.59 -12.21
N GLU A 74 11.78 0.35 -13.02
CA GLU A 74 12.20 0.52 -14.40
C GLU A 74 13.16 1.70 -14.49
N LEU A 75 14.43 1.42 -14.83
CA LEU A 75 15.46 2.45 -14.94
C LEU A 75 15.36 3.18 -16.27
N GLY A 76 15.60 4.50 -16.25
CA GLY A 76 15.58 5.33 -17.45
C GLY A 76 14.20 5.87 -17.83
N VAL A 77 13.14 5.54 -17.09
CA VAL A 77 11.78 6.08 -17.30
C VAL A 77 11.38 6.91 -16.08
N ILE A 78 10.86 8.10 -16.32
CA ILE A 78 10.24 8.94 -15.30
C ILE A 78 8.78 9.14 -15.66
N THR A 79 7.89 8.88 -14.72
CA THR A 79 6.44 9.06 -14.87
C THR A 79 5.94 10.21 -14.00
N SER A 80 4.77 10.76 -14.33
CA SER A 80 4.15 11.88 -13.62
C SER A 80 3.77 11.58 -12.17
N THR A 81 3.56 10.29 -11.84
CA THR A 81 3.20 9.80 -10.49
C THR A 81 4.34 9.08 -9.79
N GLN A 82 5.50 8.93 -10.46
CA GLN A 82 6.67 8.18 -9.95
C GLN A 82 6.43 6.67 -9.78
N ASP A 83 5.37 6.15 -10.40
CA ASP A 83 5.03 4.73 -10.46
C ASP A 83 4.52 4.35 -11.87
N ALA A 84 4.02 3.13 -12.03
CA ALA A 84 3.59 2.61 -13.33
C ALA A 84 2.22 3.15 -13.82
N ASP A 85 1.44 3.82 -12.97
CA ASP A 85 0.12 4.34 -13.33
C ASP A 85 0.20 5.71 -14.03
N GLY A 86 1.32 6.41 -13.91
CA GLY A 86 1.53 7.74 -14.47
C GLY A 86 1.92 7.76 -15.95
N GLU A 87 1.73 8.92 -16.58
CA GLU A 87 2.21 9.15 -17.94
C GLU A 87 3.74 9.34 -17.95
N VAL A 88 4.43 8.78 -18.94
CA VAL A 88 5.89 8.98 -19.12
C VAL A 88 6.15 10.45 -19.44
N VAL A 89 6.98 11.10 -18.60
CA VAL A 89 7.38 12.50 -18.76
C VAL A 89 8.81 12.65 -19.26
N GLU A 90 9.67 11.66 -19.02
CA GLU A 90 11.05 11.67 -19.49
C GLU A 90 11.56 10.24 -19.72
N THR A 91 12.41 10.06 -20.73
CA THR A 91 13.13 8.81 -20.98
C THR A 91 14.60 9.09 -21.18
N LYS A 92 15.46 8.26 -20.57
CA LYS A 92 16.93 8.30 -20.66
C LYS A 92 17.45 6.90 -20.94
N ASP A 93 18.58 6.84 -21.66
CA ASP A 93 19.28 5.58 -21.89
C ASP A 93 19.92 5.10 -20.58
N ALA A 94 19.43 3.97 -20.06
CA ALA A 94 19.92 3.30 -18.86
C ALA A 94 20.79 2.07 -19.19
N SER A 95 21.08 1.78 -20.47
CA SER A 95 21.78 0.56 -20.90
C SER A 95 23.22 0.44 -20.39
N ALA A 96 23.85 1.56 -20.01
CA ALA A 96 25.19 1.60 -19.45
C ALA A 96 25.24 1.35 -17.93
N ILE A 97 24.09 1.22 -17.25
CA ILE A 97 24.02 1.00 -15.80
C ILE A 97 24.20 -0.50 -15.52
N ASP A 98 25.21 -0.86 -14.75
CA ASP A 98 25.43 -2.23 -14.29
C ASP A 98 24.90 -2.50 -12.87
N GLU A 99 24.85 -3.77 -12.47
CA GLU A 99 24.38 -4.19 -11.15
C GLU A 99 25.21 -3.61 -10.00
N GLY A 100 26.52 -3.42 -10.20
CA GLY A 100 27.41 -2.85 -9.20
C GLY A 100 27.03 -1.41 -8.88
N GLN A 101 26.77 -0.61 -9.90
CA GLN A 101 26.31 0.77 -9.77
C GLN A 101 24.95 0.87 -9.09
N ILE A 102 24.03 -0.06 -9.39
CA ILE A 102 22.72 -0.13 -8.71
C ILE A 102 22.93 -0.41 -7.21
N ARG A 103 23.74 -1.42 -6.87
CA ARG A 103 23.99 -1.77 -5.46
C ARG A 103 24.67 -0.65 -4.69
N GLU A 104 25.61 0.06 -5.31
CA GLU A 104 26.27 1.23 -4.70
C GLU A 104 25.28 2.37 -4.42
N ALA A 105 24.31 2.60 -5.30
CA ALA A 105 23.30 3.64 -5.10
C ALA A 105 22.32 3.36 -3.93
N PHE A 106 22.17 2.10 -3.52
CA PHE A 106 21.31 1.68 -2.41
C PHE A 106 22.08 1.36 -1.10
N ALA A 107 23.41 1.45 -1.12
CA ALA A 107 24.27 1.20 0.04
C ALA A 107 24.27 2.38 1.03
#